data_AF-A0AAC8PU43-F1
#
_entry.id   AF-A0AAC8PU43-F1
#
_cell.length_a   1.000
_cell.length_b   1.000
_cell.length_c   1.000
_cell.angle_alpha   90.00
_cell.angle_beta   90.00
_cell.angle_gamma   90.00
#
_symmetry.space_group_name_H-M   'P 1'
#
loop_
_entity.id
_entity.type
_entity.pdbx_description
1 polymer ?
#
loop_
_entity_poly.entity_id
_entity_poly.type
_entity_poly.pdbx_seq_one_letter_code
_entity_poly.pdbx_strand_id
1 'polypeptide(L)'
;MKPPILTLALSACLLIGCSKPAEPTQSSDSADTADNIESHNPHSIEALTDTLKADGVDIDSPEIQPIITADGKIQINWGLIDTNTQKADINSYQYPIDIGSQAVQNYAKAYNISDQQAQHSIVVSMAAPEALGKILDQLEDGYKDHELTDGADMKLIIHTKDNVVADRHEYVFADKFGEGLVLPIEIRPAK
;
A
#
# COMPACT_ATOMS: atom_id res chain seq x y z
N MET A 1 0.49 28.65 52.91
CA MET A 1 1.48 27.57 53.08
C MET A 1 1.95 27.15 51.70
N LYS A 2 3.27 27.16 51.46
CA LYS A 2 3.97 26.77 50.22
C LYS A 2 4.32 25.26 50.27
N PRO A 3 4.50 24.57 49.12
CA PRO A 3 4.55 23.11 48.97
C PRO A 3 5.99 22.57 49.08
N PRO A 4 6.20 21.24 49.00
CA PRO A 4 6.91 20.65 47.83
C PRO A 4 6.54 19.15 47.57
N ILE A 5 7.01 18.38 46.58
CA ILE A 5 7.81 18.51 45.36
C ILE A 5 7.56 17.23 44.54
N LEU A 6 7.55 17.40 43.22
CA LEU A 6 7.54 16.41 42.15
C LEU A 6 8.92 15.76 42.01
N THR A 7 9.02 14.43 41.95
CA THR A 7 10.26 13.75 41.53
C THR A 7 9.97 12.82 40.35
N LEU A 8 10.48 13.26 39.20
CA LEU A 8 10.60 12.56 37.93
C LEU A 8 11.88 11.71 37.98
N ALA A 9 11.82 10.41 37.66
CA ALA A 9 13.00 9.58 37.47
C ALA A 9 12.98 8.96 36.07
N LEU A 10 13.78 9.57 35.19
CA LEU A 10 14.16 9.15 33.86
C LEU A 10 15.30 8.14 34.01
N SER A 11 15.15 6.91 33.49
CA SER A 11 16.26 5.93 33.45
C SER A 11 16.44 5.42 32.03
N ALA A 12 17.49 5.92 31.38
CA ALA A 12 18.00 5.47 30.10
C ALA A 12 18.98 4.31 30.35
N CYS A 13 18.75 3.16 29.70
CA CYS A 13 19.73 2.08 29.61
C CYS A 13 20.32 2.06 28.20
N LEU A 14 21.55 2.59 28.09
CA LEU A 14 22.45 2.41 26.94
C LEU A 14 23.07 1.00 27.03
N LEU A 15 22.86 0.17 26.02
CA LEU A 15 23.64 -1.05 25.78
C LEU A 15 24.66 -0.78 24.68
N ILE A 16 25.89 -0.45 25.09
CA ILE A 16 27.07 -0.42 24.21
C ILE A 16 27.85 -1.71 24.50
N GLY A 17 27.69 -2.70 23.62
CA GLY A 17 28.53 -3.90 23.59
C GLY A 17 29.68 -3.70 22.61
N CYS A 18 30.89 -3.51 23.14
CA CYS A 18 32.14 -3.44 22.39
C CYS A 18 32.51 -4.83 21.82
N SER A 19 32.67 -4.93 20.51
CA SER A 19 33.38 -6.06 19.88
C SER A 19 34.69 -5.55 19.26
N LYS A 20 35.77 -6.23 19.63
CA LYS A 20 37.19 -5.94 19.41
C LYS A 20 37.59 -6.10 17.93
N PRO A 21 38.52 -5.28 17.39
CA PRO A 21 39.03 -5.45 16.03
C PRO A 21 40.10 -6.56 15.97
N ALA A 22 40.06 -7.39 14.93
CA ALA A 22 41.13 -8.30 14.57
C ALA A 22 41.97 -7.69 13.43
N GLU A 23 43.28 -7.60 13.65
CA GLU A 23 44.30 -7.22 12.66
C GLU A 23 44.83 -8.46 11.90
N PRO A 24 45.59 -8.26 10.79
CA PRO A 24 45.50 -9.06 9.57
C PRO A 24 46.54 -10.18 9.50
N THR A 25 46.20 -11.25 8.78
CA THR A 25 47.19 -12.22 8.27
C THR A 25 47.27 -12.08 6.77
N GLN A 26 48.41 -11.55 6.30
CA GLN A 26 48.84 -11.68 4.91
C GLN A 26 49.23 -13.13 4.61
N SER A 27 48.78 -13.65 3.47
CA SER A 27 49.62 -14.55 2.68
C SER A 27 49.41 -14.24 1.21
N SER A 28 50.47 -13.74 0.61
CA SER A 28 50.71 -13.50 -0.80
C SER A 28 50.80 -14.82 -1.57
N ASP A 29 50.19 -14.92 -2.76
CA ASP A 29 50.98 -14.95 -3.99
C ASP A 29 50.14 -14.79 -5.26
N SER A 30 50.70 -14.00 -6.17
CA SER A 30 50.65 -14.02 -7.64
C SER A 30 49.34 -14.07 -8.44
N ALA A 31 49.23 -13.06 -9.29
CA ALA A 31 48.28 -12.91 -10.38
C ALA A 31 48.45 -13.99 -11.46
N ASP A 32 47.33 -14.50 -11.98
CA ASP A 32 47.21 -14.73 -13.41
C ASP A 32 45.74 -14.70 -13.85
N THR A 33 45.54 -14.10 -15.02
CA THR A 33 44.30 -13.90 -15.77
C THR A 33 43.50 -15.19 -15.99
N ALA A 34 42.19 -15.16 -15.69
CA ALA A 34 41.17 -15.94 -16.41
C ALA A 34 39.74 -15.48 -16.07
N ASP A 35 39.02 -15.14 -17.14
CA ASP A 35 37.57 -15.13 -17.31
C ASP A 35 36.66 -14.33 -16.35
N ASN A 36 36.07 -13.31 -16.94
CA ASN A 36 34.76 -12.78 -16.63
C ASN A 36 33.71 -13.91 -16.72
N ILE A 37 33.62 -14.75 -15.68
CA ILE A 37 32.46 -15.60 -15.48
C ILE A 37 31.38 -14.69 -14.91
N GLU A 38 30.55 -14.20 -15.82
CA GLU A 38 29.22 -13.69 -15.54
C GLU A 38 28.53 -14.69 -14.61
N SER A 39 28.48 -14.34 -13.33
CA SER A 39 27.78 -15.12 -12.32
C SER A 39 26.29 -15.03 -12.64
N HIS A 40 25.82 -15.92 -13.50
CA HIS A 40 24.40 -16.22 -13.65
C HIS A 40 23.94 -16.85 -12.33
N ASN A 41 23.66 -15.99 -11.35
CA ASN A 41 22.93 -16.38 -10.17
C ASN A 41 21.50 -16.69 -10.63
N PRO A 42 21.04 -17.95 -10.59
CA PRO A 42 19.69 -18.33 -11.03
C PRO A 42 18.59 -17.72 -10.14
N HIS A 43 18.97 -16.98 -9.09
CA HIS A 43 18.08 -16.21 -8.22
C HIS A 43 18.29 -14.69 -8.34
N SER A 44 18.95 -14.20 -9.40
CA SER A 44 19.02 -12.75 -9.65
C SER A 44 17.70 -12.24 -10.22
N ILE A 45 17.45 -10.94 -10.03
CA ILE A 45 16.29 -10.27 -10.62
C ILE A 45 16.37 -10.33 -12.14
N GLU A 46 17.58 -10.27 -12.71
CA GLU A 46 17.83 -10.42 -14.14
C GLU A 46 17.43 -11.81 -14.65
N ALA A 47 17.74 -12.89 -13.92
CA ALA A 47 17.33 -14.25 -14.29
C ALA A 47 15.81 -14.43 -14.26
N LEU A 48 15.11 -13.77 -13.32
CA LEU A 48 13.65 -13.74 -13.27
C LEU A 48 13.05 -12.94 -14.44
N THR A 49 13.65 -11.80 -14.75
CA THR A 49 13.30 -10.91 -15.87
C THR A 49 13.41 -11.65 -17.20
N ASP A 50 14.51 -12.37 -17.42
CA ASP A 50 14.73 -13.16 -18.63
C ASP A 50 13.77 -14.35 -18.75
N THR A 51 13.43 -14.99 -17.62
CA THR A 51 12.43 -16.07 -17.59
C THR A 51 11.04 -15.55 -17.98
N LEU A 52 10.63 -14.40 -17.43
CA LEU A 52 9.35 -13.78 -17.77
C LEU A 52 9.29 -13.32 -19.24
N LYS A 53 10.38 -12.75 -19.76
CA LYS A 53 10.51 -12.40 -21.19
C LYS A 53 10.45 -13.63 -22.10
N ALA A 54 11.08 -14.74 -21.71
CA ALA A 54 11.03 -16.00 -22.45
C ALA A 54 9.62 -16.62 -22.49
N ASP A 55 8.83 -16.43 -21.42
CA ASP A 55 7.42 -16.83 -21.35
C ASP A 55 6.48 -15.85 -22.08
N GLY A 56 7.02 -14.84 -22.78
CA GLY A 56 6.26 -13.89 -23.58
C GLY A 56 5.56 -12.80 -22.77
N VAL A 57 5.92 -12.64 -21.49
CA VAL A 57 5.45 -11.51 -20.67
C VAL A 57 6.23 -10.26 -21.09
N ASP A 58 5.54 -9.30 -21.69
CA ASP A 58 6.11 -7.98 -21.97
C ASP A 58 6.20 -7.18 -20.67
N ILE A 59 7.34 -7.31 -20.01
CA ILE A 59 7.68 -6.57 -18.79
C ILE A 59 8.07 -5.11 -19.07
N ASP A 60 8.22 -4.71 -20.34
CA ASP A 60 8.65 -3.36 -20.72
C ASP A 60 7.45 -2.41 -20.91
N SER A 61 6.21 -2.92 -20.88
CA SER A 61 4.98 -2.12 -20.98
C SER A 61 3.95 -2.54 -19.91
N PRO A 62 3.64 -1.70 -18.91
CA PRO A 62 2.63 -2.04 -17.91
C PRO A 62 1.27 -2.27 -18.60
N GLU A 63 0.58 -3.33 -18.20
CA GLU A 63 -0.75 -3.70 -18.71
C GLU A 63 -1.83 -2.68 -18.31
N ILE A 64 -1.56 -1.91 -17.25
CA ILE A 64 -2.45 -0.90 -16.69
C ILE A 64 -1.81 0.48 -16.90
N GLN A 65 -2.23 1.20 -17.95
CA GLN A 65 -1.75 2.54 -18.27
C GLN A 65 -2.81 3.62 -18.02
N PRO A 66 -2.40 4.83 -17.60
CA PRO A 66 -3.32 5.96 -17.51
C PRO A 66 -3.79 6.42 -18.90
N ILE A 67 -4.86 7.20 -18.91
CA ILE A 67 -5.21 8.03 -20.06
C ILE A 67 -4.37 9.31 -20.00
N ILE A 68 -3.68 9.64 -21.08
CA ILE A 68 -3.05 10.96 -21.24
C ILE A 68 -4.03 11.88 -21.96
N THR A 69 -4.45 12.95 -21.28
CA THR A 69 -5.38 13.94 -21.84
C THR A 69 -4.72 14.79 -22.92
N ALA A 70 -5.52 15.55 -23.68
CA ALA A 70 -5.01 16.42 -24.75
C ALA A 70 -4.05 17.52 -24.25
N ASP A 71 -4.20 17.95 -22.99
CA ASP A 71 -3.30 18.89 -22.31
C ASP A 71 -2.11 18.21 -21.60
N GLY A 72 -1.92 16.89 -21.79
CA GLY A 72 -0.78 16.14 -21.27
C GLY A 72 -0.89 15.74 -19.80
N LYS A 73 -2.10 15.77 -19.21
CA LYS A 73 -2.33 15.34 -17.84
C LYS A 73 -2.61 13.84 -17.76
N ILE A 74 -2.26 13.28 -16.61
CA ILE A 74 -2.58 11.90 -16.24
C ILE A 74 -4.05 11.87 -15.79
N GLN A 75 -4.83 10.97 -16.38
CA GLN A 75 -6.19 10.65 -15.94
C GLN A 75 -6.29 9.15 -15.69
N ILE A 76 -6.92 8.76 -14.58
CA ILE A 76 -7.14 7.35 -14.26
C ILE A 76 -8.03 6.70 -15.32
N ASN A 77 -7.57 5.58 -15.84
CA ASN A 77 -8.34 4.69 -16.71
C ASN A 77 -9.04 3.63 -15.87
N TRP A 78 -10.23 3.96 -15.37
CA TRP A 78 -11.04 3.03 -14.56
C TRP A 78 -11.41 1.75 -15.29
N GLY A 79 -11.51 1.79 -16.63
CA GLY A 79 -11.81 0.59 -17.42
C GLY A 79 -10.74 -0.51 -17.35
N LEU A 80 -9.52 -0.18 -16.89
CA LEU A 80 -8.44 -1.14 -16.65
C LEU A 80 -8.29 -1.51 -15.15
N ILE A 81 -9.00 -0.83 -14.26
CA ILE A 81 -8.94 -1.01 -12.81
C ILE A 81 -10.16 -1.78 -12.30
N ASP A 82 -11.34 -1.39 -12.81
CA ASP A 82 -12.64 -1.89 -12.39
C ASP A 82 -12.76 -3.40 -12.57
N THR A 83 -13.54 -3.99 -11.68
CA THR A 83 -13.79 -5.42 -11.65
C THR A 83 -15.15 -5.71 -12.29
N ASN A 84 -15.34 -6.95 -12.73
CA ASN A 84 -16.67 -7.42 -13.15
C ASN A 84 -17.51 -7.89 -11.94
N THR A 85 -17.07 -7.63 -10.71
CA THR A 85 -17.74 -8.07 -9.49
C THR A 85 -19.02 -7.27 -9.28
N GLN A 86 -20.11 -7.97 -8.96
CA GLN A 86 -21.38 -7.33 -8.68
C GLN A 86 -21.36 -6.65 -7.30
N LYS A 87 -21.84 -5.41 -7.23
CA LYS A 87 -22.05 -4.69 -5.97
C LYS A 87 -23.00 -5.49 -5.08
N ALA A 88 -22.57 -5.76 -3.85
CA ALA A 88 -23.35 -6.50 -2.88
C ALA A 88 -24.41 -5.62 -2.21
N ASP A 89 -25.48 -6.25 -1.71
CA ASP A 89 -26.44 -5.59 -0.83
C ASP A 89 -25.91 -5.55 0.60
N ILE A 90 -25.61 -4.35 1.08
CA ILE A 90 -25.03 -4.10 2.41
C ILE A 90 -25.93 -4.65 3.53
N ASN A 91 -27.26 -4.68 3.33
CA ASN A 91 -28.20 -5.14 4.37
C ASN A 91 -28.18 -6.66 4.57
N SER A 92 -27.71 -7.41 3.57
CA SER A 92 -27.64 -8.87 3.60
C SER A 92 -26.19 -9.41 3.55
N TYR A 93 -25.21 -8.51 3.50
CA TYR A 93 -23.79 -8.84 3.40
C TYR A 93 -23.29 -9.66 4.58
N GLN A 94 -22.55 -10.72 4.29
CA GLN A 94 -21.96 -11.60 5.29
C GLN A 94 -20.50 -11.19 5.53
N TYR A 95 -20.28 -10.31 6.51
CA TYR A 95 -18.94 -9.82 6.82
C TYR A 95 -18.04 -10.94 7.38
N PRO A 96 -16.75 -10.97 7.01
CA PRO A 96 -15.78 -11.96 7.52
C PRO A 96 -15.36 -11.71 8.98
N ILE A 97 -15.75 -10.58 9.58
CA ILE A 97 -15.46 -10.21 10.97
C ILE A 97 -16.76 -10.24 11.75
N ASP A 98 -16.75 -10.83 12.94
CA ASP A 98 -17.91 -10.88 13.82
C ASP A 98 -18.31 -9.48 14.34
N ILE A 99 -19.61 -9.17 14.32
CA ILE A 99 -20.15 -7.87 14.77
C ILE A 99 -19.97 -7.64 16.28
N GLY A 100 -19.93 -8.72 17.07
CA GLY A 100 -19.67 -8.69 18.50
C GLY A 100 -18.18 -8.66 18.85
N SER A 101 -17.28 -8.65 17.87
CA SER A 101 -15.84 -8.64 18.12
C SER A 101 -15.38 -7.36 18.81
N GLN A 102 -14.33 -7.48 19.64
CA GLN A 102 -13.76 -6.33 20.34
C GLN A 102 -13.27 -5.23 19.39
N ALA A 103 -12.80 -5.60 18.18
CA ALA A 103 -12.37 -4.66 17.16
C ALA A 103 -13.53 -3.78 16.68
N VAL A 104 -14.67 -4.40 16.35
CA VAL A 104 -15.89 -3.68 15.93
C VAL A 104 -16.38 -2.76 17.05
N GLN A 105 -16.50 -3.27 18.27
CA GLN A 105 -16.98 -2.50 19.42
C GLN A 105 -16.07 -1.31 19.75
N ASN A 106 -14.75 -1.49 19.67
CA ASN A 106 -13.78 -0.42 19.90
C ASN A 106 -13.86 0.65 18.82
N TYR A 107 -13.97 0.25 17.55
CA TYR A 107 -14.07 1.17 16.43
C TYR A 107 -15.39 1.96 16.49
N ALA A 108 -16.52 1.28 16.71
CA ALA A 108 -17.83 1.89 16.88
C ALA A 108 -17.81 2.97 17.98
N LYS A 109 -17.19 2.65 19.13
CA LYS A 109 -17.04 3.59 20.24
C LYS A 109 -16.11 4.76 19.91
N ALA A 110 -14.99 4.51 19.23
CA ALA A 110 -14.01 5.54 18.90
C ALA A 110 -14.59 6.62 17.98
N TYR A 111 -15.41 6.21 17.01
CA TYR A 111 -15.99 7.11 16.00
C TYR A 111 -17.46 7.47 16.26
N ASN A 112 -18.05 6.98 17.36
CA ASN A 112 -19.45 7.19 17.73
C ASN A 112 -20.42 6.80 16.59
N ILE A 113 -20.25 5.59 16.07
CA ILE A 113 -21.06 4.99 15.00
C ILE A 113 -21.66 3.65 15.47
N SER A 114 -22.59 3.07 14.70
CA SER A 114 -23.14 1.75 15.02
C SER A 114 -22.11 0.63 14.79
N ASP A 115 -22.30 -0.51 15.48
CA ASP A 115 -21.47 -1.70 15.28
C ASP A 115 -21.51 -2.21 13.83
N GLN A 116 -22.66 -2.09 13.15
CA GLN A 116 -22.80 -2.45 11.74
C GLN A 116 -21.95 -1.54 10.83
N GLN A 117 -21.98 -0.23 11.07
CA GLN A 117 -21.12 0.71 10.34
C GLN A 117 -19.64 0.45 10.62
N ALA A 118 -19.28 0.19 11.89
CA ALA A 118 -17.91 -0.14 12.25
C ALA A 118 -17.42 -1.44 11.60
N GLN A 119 -18.25 -2.50 11.60
CA GLN A 119 -17.96 -3.76 10.94
C GLN A 119 -17.72 -3.55 9.44
N HIS A 120 -18.59 -2.77 8.78
CA HIS A 120 -18.42 -2.40 7.38
C HIS A 120 -17.10 -1.67 7.13
N SER A 121 -16.84 -0.59 7.87
CA SER A 121 -15.64 0.24 7.71
C SER A 121 -14.35 -0.53 7.93
N ILE A 122 -14.30 -1.41 8.94
CA ILE A 122 -13.12 -2.26 9.15
C ILE A 122 -12.89 -3.15 7.93
N VAL A 123 -13.92 -3.80 7.39
CA VAL A 123 -13.75 -4.69 6.23
C VAL A 123 -13.34 -3.91 4.99
N VAL A 124 -13.97 -2.76 4.73
CA VAL A 124 -13.57 -1.86 3.64
C VAL A 124 -12.11 -1.41 3.79
N SER A 125 -11.67 -1.05 5.00
CA SER A 125 -10.28 -0.63 5.23
C SER A 125 -9.25 -1.71 4.96
N MET A 126 -9.55 -2.94 5.33
CA MET A 126 -8.66 -4.07 5.12
C MET A 126 -8.60 -4.48 3.64
N ALA A 127 -9.69 -4.26 2.89
CA ALA A 127 -9.75 -4.53 1.45
C ALA A 127 -9.19 -3.39 0.58
N ALA A 128 -9.13 -2.15 1.10
CA ALA A 128 -8.68 -0.96 0.39
C ALA A 128 -7.34 -1.08 -0.38
N PRO A 129 -6.33 -1.86 0.08
CA PRO A 129 -5.09 -2.06 -0.68
C PRO A 129 -5.28 -2.58 -2.11
N GLU A 130 -6.35 -3.34 -2.39
CA GLU A 130 -6.66 -3.84 -3.74
C GLU A 130 -6.82 -2.68 -4.75
N ALA A 131 -7.66 -1.71 -4.41
CA ALA A 131 -7.91 -0.54 -5.25
C ALA A 131 -6.69 0.38 -5.29
N LEU A 132 -6.06 0.61 -4.14
CA LEU A 132 -4.91 1.50 -4.03
C LEU A 132 -3.77 1.05 -4.94
N GLY A 133 -3.36 -0.22 -4.89
CA GLY A 133 -2.26 -0.75 -5.71
C GLY A 133 -2.48 -0.48 -7.20
N LYS A 134 -3.65 -0.83 -7.73
CA LYS A 134 -4.02 -0.63 -9.13
C LYS A 134 -4.00 0.84 -9.57
N ILE A 135 -4.38 1.76 -8.68
CA ILE A 135 -4.37 3.20 -8.99
C ILE A 135 -2.94 3.73 -8.97
N LEU A 136 -2.11 3.29 -8.03
CA LEU A 136 -0.70 3.69 -7.95
C LEU A 136 0.07 3.27 -9.21
N ASP A 137 -0.24 2.09 -9.78
CA ASP A 137 0.36 1.62 -11.02
C ASP A 137 0.12 2.57 -12.21
N GLN A 138 -1.01 3.31 -12.22
CA GLN A 138 -1.31 4.31 -13.27
C GLN A 138 -0.78 5.71 -12.98
N LEU A 139 -0.52 6.04 -11.72
CA LEU A 139 -0.18 7.40 -11.34
C LEU A 139 1.28 7.76 -11.58
N GLU A 140 2.16 6.77 -11.78
CA GLU A 140 3.60 6.96 -12.03
C GLU A 140 4.21 8.04 -11.09
N ASP A 141 4.76 9.12 -11.66
CA ASP A 141 5.33 10.22 -10.91
C ASP A 141 4.29 11.23 -10.38
N GLY A 142 3.02 11.11 -10.78
CA GLY A 142 1.90 11.96 -10.37
C GLY A 142 1.42 11.75 -8.94
N TYR A 143 1.77 10.63 -8.30
CA TYR A 143 1.39 10.32 -6.92
C TYR A 143 2.17 11.16 -5.88
N LYS A 144 1.51 11.53 -4.76
CA LYS A 144 2.15 12.15 -3.61
C LYS A 144 1.97 11.33 -2.34
N ASP A 145 0.73 11.18 -1.91
CA ASP A 145 0.34 10.43 -0.72
C ASP A 145 -1.14 9.99 -0.83
N HIS A 146 -1.62 9.24 0.15
CA HIS A 146 -3.01 8.87 0.25
C HIS A 146 -3.47 8.87 1.71
N GLU A 147 -4.79 8.99 1.89
CA GLU A 147 -5.48 8.90 3.17
C GLU A 147 -6.68 7.98 2.99
N LEU A 148 -6.84 7.01 3.90
CA LEU A 148 -8.11 6.32 4.06
C LEU A 148 -8.83 6.96 5.25
N THR A 149 -9.97 7.60 5.00
CA THR A 149 -10.71 8.27 6.08
C THR A 149 -11.39 7.27 7.00
N ASP A 150 -11.48 7.59 8.28
CA ASP A 150 -12.17 6.76 9.26
C ASP A 150 -13.66 7.09 9.41
N GLY A 151 -14.37 6.24 10.18
CA GLY A 151 -15.77 6.42 10.54
C GLY A 151 -16.72 5.68 9.59
N ALA A 152 -18.00 6.07 9.60
CA ALA A 152 -19.03 5.38 8.82
C ALA A 152 -18.92 5.62 7.30
N ASP A 153 -18.37 6.77 6.89
CA ASP A 153 -18.30 7.21 5.49
C ASP A 153 -16.86 7.13 4.96
N MET A 154 -16.25 5.95 5.14
CA MET A 154 -14.88 5.66 4.73
C MET A 154 -14.68 5.91 3.22
N LYS A 155 -13.59 6.59 2.87
CA LYS A 155 -13.17 6.80 1.48
C LYS A 155 -11.65 6.80 1.36
N LEU A 156 -11.15 6.41 0.20
CA LEU A 156 -9.75 6.55 -0.16
C LEU A 156 -9.55 7.89 -0.90
N ILE A 157 -8.75 8.77 -0.32
CA ILE A 157 -8.33 10.03 -0.94
C ILE A 157 -6.90 9.83 -1.41
N ILE A 158 -6.65 10.04 -2.70
CA ILE A 158 -5.31 9.97 -3.28
C ILE A 158 -4.88 11.38 -3.64
N HIS A 159 -3.86 11.88 -2.96
CA HIS A 159 -3.29 13.19 -3.22
C HIS A 159 -2.24 13.09 -4.32
N THR A 160 -2.37 13.97 -5.30
CA THR A 160 -1.55 13.93 -6.52
C THR A 160 -0.91 15.28 -6.83
N LYS A 161 0.04 15.28 -7.77
CA LYS A 161 0.53 16.49 -8.42
C LYS A 161 -0.56 17.13 -9.29
N ASP A 162 -0.36 18.39 -9.67
CA ASP A 162 -1.28 19.21 -10.48
C ASP A 162 -1.41 18.74 -11.94
N ASN A 163 -0.48 17.89 -12.38
CA ASN A 163 -0.50 17.18 -13.67
C ASN A 163 -1.44 15.97 -13.69
N VAL A 164 -2.19 15.70 -12.61
CA VAL A 164 -3.23 14.65 -12.58
C VAL A 164 -4.62 15.30 -12.61
N VAL A 165 -5.56 14.67 -13.30
CA VAL A 165 -6.96 15.11 -13.35
C VAL A 165 -7.68 14.73 -12.05
N ALA A 166 -8.41 15.68 -11.47
CA ALA A 166 -9.25 15.43 -10.31
C ALA A 166 -10.43 14.53 -10.68
N ASP A 167 -10.76 13.56 -9.84
CA ASP A 167 -11.79 12.57 -10.14
C ASP A 167 -12.43 11.97 -8.90
N ARG A 168 -13.60 11.35 -9.05
CA ARG A 168 -14.30 10.58 -8.03
C ARG A 168 -14.86 9.30 -8.64
N HIS A 169 -14.67 8.19 -7.94
CA HIS A 169 -15.09 6.88 -8.44
C HIS A 169 -15.58 5.97 -7.30
N GLU A 170 -16.46 5.02 -7.63
CA GLU A 170 -16.87 3.95 -6.72
C GLU A 170 -16.23 2.64 -7.17
N TYR A 171 -15.24 2.14 -6.44
CA TYR A 171 -14.59 0.87 -6.75
C TYR A 171 -15.29 -0.29 -6.06
N VAL A 172 -15.59 -1.37 -6.79
CA VAL A 172 -16.16 -2.61 -6.25
C VAL A 172 -15.05 -3.65 -6.10
N PHE A 173 -14.81 -4.09 -4.86
CA PHE A 173 -13.75 -5.07 -4.57
C PHE A 173 -14.03 -6.42 -5.23
N ALA A 174 -12.97 -7.04 -5.79
CA ALA A 174 -13.00 -8.43 -6.23
C ALA A 174 -12.28 -9.38 -5.25
N ASP A 175 -11.45 -8.85 -4.34
CA ASP A 175 -10.84 -9.67 -3.31
C ASP A 175 -11.90 -10.28 -2.39
N LYS A 176 -11.74 -11.57 -2.07
CA LYS A 176 -12.70 -12.35 -1.30
C LYS A 176 -13.01 -11.78 0.08
N PHE A 177 -12.09 -11.01 0.68
CA PHE A 177 -12.30 -10.45 2.00
C PHE A 177 -13.38 -9.36 2.02
N GLY A 178 -13.45 -8.55 0.95
CA GLY A 178 -14.41 -7.45 0.81
C GLY A 178 -15.28 -7.56 -0.43
N GLU A 179 -15.34 -8.72 -1.09
CA GLU A 179 -15.92 -8.92 -2.41
C GLU A 179 -17.31 -8.28 -2.52
N GLY A 180 -17.50 -7.44 -3.54
CA GLY A 180 -18.77 -6.75 -3.80
C GLY A 180 -19.04 -5.52 -2.91
N LEU A 181 -18.26 -5.26 -1.86
CA LEU A 181 -18.31 -3.99 -1.12
C LEU A 181 -17.72 -2.86 -1.97
N VAL A 182 -18.12 -1.63 -1.64
CA VAL A 182 -17.72 -0.44 -2.39
C VAL A 182 -16.78 0.42 -1.56
N LEU A 183 -15.68 0.84 -2.19
CA LEU A 183 -14.80 1.88 -1.70
C LEU A 183 -14.98 3.15 -2.54
N PRO A 184 -15.52 4.23 -1.96
CA PRO A 184 -15.47 5.55 -2.57
C PRO A 184 -14.03 6.04 -2.67
N ILE A 185 -13.65 6.56 -3.84
CA ILE A 185 -12.31 7.08 -4.12
C ILE A 185 -12.40 8.54 -4.59
N GLU A 186 -11.47 9.36 -4.14
CA GLU A 186 -11.28 10.74 -4.61
C GLU A 186 -9.82 10.97 -5.02
N ILE A 187 -9.60 11.32 -6.29
CA ILE A 187 -8.31 11.79 -6.79
C ILE A 187 -8.24 13.30 -6.60
N ARG A 188 -7.28 13.77 -5.78
CA ARG A 188 -7.16 15.16 -5.36
C ARG A 188 -5.80 15.76 -5.73
N PRO A 189 -5.70 16.42 -6.89
CA PRO A 189 -4.52 17.16 -7.29
C PRO A 189 -4.19 18.29 -6.33
N ALA A 190 -2.90 18.55 -6.14
CA ALA A 190 -2.44 19.77 -5.51
C ALA A 190 -2.88 20.98 -6.34
N LYS A 191 -3.29 22.04 -5.63
CA LYS A 191 -3.66 23.31 -6.22
C LYS A 191 -2.44 24.14 -6.60
#